data_AF-A0A8T6RWH8-F1
#
_entry.id   AF-A0A8T6RWH8-F1
#
_cell.length_a   1.000
_cell.length_b   1.000
_cell.length_c   1.000
_cell.angle_alpha   90.00
_cell.angle_beta   90.00
_cell.angle_gamma   90.00
#
_symmetry.space_group_name_H-M   'P 1'
#
loop_
_entity.id
_entity.type
_entity.pdbx_description
1 polymer ?
#
loop_
_entity_poly.entity_id
_entity_poly.type
_entity_poly.pdbx_seq_one_letter_code
_entity_poly.pdbx_strand_id
1 'polypeptide(L)'
;MTISVTAPPGTYQVTVIYSGNASFKPSTDSAQFIVRDVTAPNADAGSDASINEDTIYQFDGSGSSDDDPNFPASSTFTWTLTDGGQAITLYGVRPFYVFTTPGTYVVTLTVTDSGGNSGSDTVTITVLDVTRPRADAGPDQVVNEDTLVQFNASGTIDNDPLF
;
A
#
# COMPACT_ATOMS: atom_id res chain seq x y z
N MET A 1 -21.15 -4.84 45.30
CA MET A 1 -21.27 -3.70 44.38
C MET A 1 -20.72 -4.16 43.05
N THR A 2 -21.46 -3.96 41.96
CA THR A 2 -20.99 -4.27 40.62
C THR A 2 -20.67 -2.94 39.93
N ILE A 3 -19.49 -2.83 39.34
CA ILE A 3 -19.08 -1.68 38.52
C ILE A 3 -19.01 -2.17 37.07
N SER A 4 -19.70 -1.48 36.17
CA SER A 4 -19.65 -1.73 34.74
C SER A 4 -18.92 -0.58 34.06
N VAL A 5 -18.01 -0.90 33.14
CA VAL A 5 -17.21 0.08 32.39
C VAL A 5 -17.30 -0.26 30.91
N THR A 6 -17.46 0.75 30.08
CA THR A 6 -17.31 0.69 28.63
C THR A 6 -16.25 1.70 28.25
N ALA A 7 -15.25 1.27 27.47
CA ALA A 7 -14.13 2.09 27.05
C ALA A 7 -13.67 1.65 25.65
N PRO A 8 -12.96 2.51 24.89
CA PRO A 8 -12.30 2.13 23.64
C PRO A 8 -11.28 0.99 23.82
N PRO A 9 -10.70 0.45 22.74
CA PRO A 9 -9.57 -0.47 22.82
C PRO A 9 -8.42 0.10 23.65
N GLY A 10 -7.84 -0.72 24.53
CA GLY A 10 -6.76 -0.29 25.41
C GLY A 10 -6.62 -1.10 26.69
N THR A 11 -5.58 -0.76 27.46
CA THR A 11 -5.32 -1.33 28.79
C THR A 11 -5.74 -0.34 29.86
N TYR A 12 -6.57 -0.79 30.80
CA TYR A 12 -7.15 0.04 31.84
C TYR A 12 -6.82 -0.50 33.24
N GLN A 13 -6.67 0.41 34.20
CA GLN A 13 -6.63 0.11 35.63
C GLN A 13 -7.90 0.62 36.29
N VAL A 14 -8.55 -0.21 37.10
CA VAL A 14 -9.67 0.18 37.97
C VAL A 14 -9.19 0.13 39.40
N THR A 15 -9.26 1.26 40.10
CA THR A 15 -8.94 1.35 41.53
C THR A 15 -10.23 1.52 42.34
N VAL A 16 -10.46 0.62 43.29
CA VAL A 16 -11.55 0.70 44.25
C VAL A 16 -11.00 1.28 45.55
N ILE A 17 -11.60 2.37 46.02
CA ILE A 17 -11.23 3.02 47.29
C ILE A 17 -12.37 2.80 48.27
N TYR A 18 -12.09 2.15 49.40
CA TYR A 18 -13.01 2.02 50.52
C TYR A 18 -12.57 2.97 51.64
N SER A 19 -13.30 4.08 51.80
CA SER A 19 -13.20 4.96 52.96
C SER A 19 -14.35 4.62 53.91
N GLY A 20 -14.04 4.12 55.11
CA GLY A 20 -15.02 3.89 56.16
C GLY A 20 -15.55 5.21 56.74
N ASN A 21 -16.01 5.21 58.00
CA ASN A 21 -16.31 6.46 58.71
C ASN A 21 -15.01 7.19 59.15
N ALA A 22 -15.14 8.37 59.76
CA ALA A 22 -14.02 9.25 60.14
C ALA A 22 -12.92 8.62 61.04
N SER A 23 -13.14 7.41 61.54
CA SER A 23 -12.21 6.67 62.40
C SER A 23 -11.38 5.60 61.67
N PHE A 24 -11.60 5.34 60.37
CA PHE A 24 -10.87 4.34 59.59
C PHE A 24 -9.95 4.97 58.53
N LYS A 25 -8.75 4.41 58.39
CA LYS A 25 -7.88 4.71 57.23
C LYS A 25 -8.48 4.08 55.97
N PRO A 26 -8.48 4.80 54.82
CA PRO A 26 -8.97 4.21 53.58
C PRO A 26 -8.12 3.02 53.16
N SER A 27 -8.75 2.02 52.54
CA SER A 27 -8.09 0.92 51.85
C SER A 27 -8.33 1.03 50.35
N THR A 28 -7.37 0.59 49.55
CA THR A 28 -7.46 0.61 48.09
C THR A 28 -7.07 -0.75 47.52
N ASP A 29 -7.78 -1.18 46.49
CA ASP A 29 -7.41 -2.34 45.66
C ASP A 29 -7.52 -1.96 44.18
N SER A 30 -6.69 -2.56 43.33
CA SER A 30 -6.65 -2.26 41.90
C SER A 30 -6.66 -3.53 41.06
N ALA A 31 -7.38 -3.50 39.94
CA ALA A 31 -7.40 -4.55 38.93
C ALA A 31 -7.17 -3.97 37.53
N GLN A 32 -6.65 -4.79 36.63
CA GLN A 32 -6.51 -4.45 35.21
C GLN A 32 -7.55 -5.17 34.35
N PHE A 33 -7.96 -4.51 33.27
CA PHE A 33 -8.69 -5.14 32.18
C PHE A 33 -8.19 -4.61 30.82
N ILE A 34 -8.39 -5.40 29.78
CA ILE A 34 -8.02 -5.05 28.40
C ILE A 34 -9.29 -5.04 27.56
N VAL A 35 -9.52 -3.96 26.84
CA VAL A 35 -10.49 -3.90 25.76
C VAL A 35 -9.72 -4.18 24.46
N ARG A 36 -10.12 -5.22 23.75
CA ARG A 36 -9.50 -5.58 22.47
C ARG A 36 -10.11 -4.74 21.37
N ASP A 37 -9.25 -4.35 20.44
CA ASP A 37 -9.69 -3.83 19.17
C ASP A 37 -10.26 -4.95 18.29
N VAL A 38 -11.37 -4.68 17.62
CA VAL A 38 -12.11 -5.58 16.72
C VAL A 38 -12.61 -4.87 15.46
N THR A 39 -12.26 -3.59 15.30
CA THR A 39 -12.63 -2.76 14.16
C THR A 39 -11.49 -2.81 13.15
N ALA A 40 -11.84 -2.82 11.85
CA ALA A 40 -10.84 -2.87 10.79
C ALA A 40 -10.43 -1.46 10.39
N PRO A 41 -9.14 -1.24 10.04
CA PRO A 41 -8.70 0.05 9.55
C PRO A 41 -9.44 0.45 8.28
N ASN A 42 -9.79 1.73 8.18
CA ASN A 42 -10.15 2.34 6.92
C ASN A 42 -8.86 2.64 6.14
N ALA A 43 -8.50 1.76 5.21
CA ALA A 43 -7.36 1.96 4.32
C ALA A 43 -7.66 3.10 3.33
N ASP A 44 -6.64 3.91 3.04
CA ASP A 44 -6.66 4.98 2.04
C ASP A 44 -5.40 4.84 1.18
N ALA A 45 -5.57 4.41 -0.07
CA ALA A 45 -4.50 4.20 -1.03
C ALA A 45 -4.07 5.50 -1.74
N GLY A 46 -4.74 6.61 -1.45
CA GLY A 46 -4.57 7.89 -2.14
C GLY A 46 -5.40 7.98 -3.43
N SER A 47 -5.27 9.11 -4.12
CA SER A 47 -5.96 9.35 -5.40
C SER A 47 -5.24 8.68 -6.57
N ASP A 48 -6.01 8.31 -7.59
CA ASP A 48 -5.48 7.89 -8.90
C ASP A 48 -4.48 8.92 -9.46
N ALA A 49 -3.48 8.41 -10.18
CA ALA A 49 -2.40 9.22 -10.72
C ALA A 49 -2.08 8.87 -12.18
N SER A 50 -1.56 9.86 -12.90
CA SER A 50 -0.95 9.65 -14.21
C SER A 50 0.50 10.13 -14.18
N ILE A 51 1.41 9.25 -14.58
CA ILE A 51 2.86 9.45 -14.51
C ILE A 51 3.51 8.99 -15.81
N ASN A 52 4.72 9.45 -16.08
CA ASN A 52 5.53 8.89 -17.16
C ASN A 52 6.20 7.61 -16.67
N GLU A 53 6.38 6.64 -17.56
CA GLU A 53 7.25 5.48 -17.30
C GLU A 53 8.69 5.92 -16.96
N ASP A 54 9.45 4.98 -16.39
CA ASP A 54 10.83 5.15 -15.95
C ASP A 54 11.03 6.24 -14.89
N THR A 55 9.94 6.68 -14.25
CA THR A 55 9.97 7.61 -13.13
C THR A 55 9.67 6.91 -11.80
N ILE A 56 10.32 7.39 -10.74
CA ILE A 56 10.02 6.93 -9.37
C ILE A 56 8.66 7.48 -8.96
N TYR A 57 7.75 6.58 -8.61
CA TYR A 57 6.49 6.90 -7.95
C TYR A 57 6.56 6.56 -6.46
N GLN A 58 6.04 7.43 -5.61
CA GLN A 58 5.90 7.18 -4.17
C GLN A 58 4.41 7.00 -3.85
N PHE A 59 4.06 5.83 -3.35
CA PHE A 59 2.72 5.59 -2.79
C PHE A 59 2.56 6.32 -1.46
N ASP A 60 1.33 6.63 -1.07
CA ASP A 60 1.05 7.31 0.20
C ASP A 60 -0.20 6.75 0.88
N GLY A 61 0.02 5.84 1.84
CA GLY A 61 -1.05 5.23 2.63
C GLY A 61 -1.34 6.00 3.92
N SER A 62 -0.72 7.15 4.13
CA SER A 62 -0.79 7.87 5.42
C SER A 62 -2.16 8.48 5.73
N GLY A 63 -3.08 8.49 4.77
CA GLY A 63 -4.49 8.84 4.97
C GLY A 63 -5.32 7.75 5.67
N SER A 64 -4.78 6.54 5.82
CA SER A 64 -5.48 5.44 6.49
C SER A 64 -5.76 5.77 7.96
N SER A 65 -6.84 5.25 8.52
CA SER A 65 -7.30 5.56 9.88
C SER A 65 -7.97 4.37 10.56
N ASP A 66 -7.94 4.34 11.89
CA ASP A 66 -8.67 3.38 12.73
C ASP A 66 -9.12 4.06 14.02
N ASP A 67 -10.09 3.49 14.75
CA ASP A 67 -10.56 4.00 16.04
C ASP A 67 -9.76 3.47 17.25
N ASP A 68 -8.80 2.56 17.05
CA ASP A 68 -7.76 2.22 18.01
C ASP A 68 -6.84 3.43 18.25
N PRO A 69 -6.74 3.93 19.50
CA PRO A 69 -5.84 5.04 19.84
C PRO A 69 -4.35 4.74 19.61
N ASN A 70 -3.98 3.47 19.43
CA ASN A 70 -2.61 3.10 19.09
C ASN A 70 -2.36 3.10 17.57
N PHE A 71 -3.38 3.17 16.72
CA PHE A 71 -3.20 3.23 15.28
C PHE A 71 -2.46 4.52 14.86
N PRO A 72 -1.53 4.47 13.88
CA PRO A 72 -1.06 3.30 13.12
C PRO A 72 0.15 2.60 13.76
N ALA A 73 0.47 2.84 15.03
CA ALA A 73 1.60 2.20 15.68
C ALA A 73 1.42 0.68 15.71
N SER A 74 2.46 -0.05 15.29
CA SER A 74 2.45 -1.52 15.12
C SER A 74 1.49 -2.05 14.05
N SER A 75 0.91 -1.17 13.21
CA SER A 75 0.16 -1.60 12.03
C SER A 75 1.10 -1.91 10.86
N THR A 76 0.69 -2.78 9.95
CA THR A 76 1.42 -3.10 8.72
C THR A 76 0.70 -2.57 7.50
N PHE A 77 1.46 -1.98 6.59
CA PHE A 77 1.00 -1.46 5.30
C PHE A 77 1.66 -2.28 4.20
N THR A 78 0.84 -2.97 3.40
CA THR A 78 1.29 -3.83 2.31
C THR A 78 0.62 -3.38 1.01
N TRP A 79 1.42 -3.10 0.00
CA TRP A 79 0.93 -2.76 -1.34
C TRP A 79 1.15 -3.93 -2.28
N THR A 80 0.13 -4.30 -3.05
CA THR A 80 0.23 -5.36 -4.06
C THR A 80 -0.19 -4.87 -5.42
N LEU A 81 0.56 -5.28 -6.44
CA LEU A 81 0.27 -4.99 -7.85
C LEU A 81 0.79 -6.11 -8.74
N THR A 82 0.39 -6.09 -10.00
CA THR A 82 0.94 -6.96 -11.05
C THR A 82 1.63 -6.11 -12.08
N ASP A 83 2.91 -6.39 -12.36
CA ASP A 83 3.68 -5.75 -13.43
C ASP A 83 4.42 -6.81 -14.25
N GLY A 84 4.33 -6.74 -15.58
CA GLY A 84 4.87 -7.77 -16.47
C GLY A 84 4.36 -9.19 -16.21
N GLY A 85 3.17 -9.34 -15.62
CA GLY A 85 2.61 -10.63 -15.19
C GLY A 85 3.22 -11.19 -13.89
N GLN A 86 4.10 -10.44 -13.22
CA GLN A 86 4.66 -10.79 -11.92
C GLN A 86 3.91 -10.08 -10.81
N ALA A 87 3.60 -10.80 -9.73
CA ALA A 87 3.06 -10.21 -8.52
C ALA A 87 4.17 -9.49 -7.75
N ILE A 88 3.95 -8.23 -7.43
CA ILE A 88 4.87 -7.37 -6.68
C ILE A 88 4.24 -7.02 -5.35
N THR A 89 5.03 -7.06 -4.28
CA THR A 89 4.63 -6.66 -2.93
C THR A 89 5.59 -5.61 -2.40
N LEU A 90 5.06 -4.48 -1.94
CA LEU A 90 5.81 -3.39 -1.31
C LEU A 90 5.35 -3.21 0.13
N TYR A 91 6.24 -2.72 0.99
CA TYR A 91 5.97 -2.57 2.42
C TYR A 91 6.19 -1.14 2.90
N GLY A 92 5.39 -0.74 3.87
CA GLY A 92 5.48 0.54 4.55
C GLY A 92 4.40 1.52 4.11
N VAL A 93 4.32 2.65 4.82
CA VAL A 93 3.30 3.67 4.60
C VAL A 93 3.52 4.39 3.27
N ARG A 94 4.79 4.60 2.87
CA ARG A 94 5.18 5.37 1.68
C ARG A 94 6.28 4.68 0.84
N PRO A 95 6.05 3.47 0.31
CA PRO A 95 7.05 2.78 -0.51
C PRO A 95 7.22 3.45 -1.88
N PHE A 96 8.34 3.15 -2.53
CA PHE A 96 8.65 3.61 -3.89
C PHE A 96 8.56 2.47 -4.88
N TYR A 97 8.18 2.78 -6.12
CA TYR A 97 8.21 1.85 -7.26
C TYR A 97 8.48 2.58 -8.57
N VAL A 98 8.97 1.85 -9.58
CA VAL A 98 9.20 2.37 -10.94
C VAL A 98 8.48 1.45 -11.91
N PHE A 99 7.63 2.04 -12.75
CA PHE A 99 6.96 1.35 -13.85
C PHE A 99 7.75 1.59 -15.13
N THR A 100 8.14 0.54 -15.85
CA THR A 100 8.97 0.62 -17.07
C THR A 100 8.18 0.34 -18.35
N THR A 101 6.89 0.05 -18.20
CA THR A 101 6.00 -0.31 -19.30
C THR A 101 4.78 0.60 -19.19
N PRO A 102 4.32 1.22 -20.30
CA PRO A 102 3.14 2.04 -20.26
C PRO A 102 1.89 1.17 -20.11
N GLY A 103 0.85 1.71 -19.48
CA GLY A 103 -0.35 0.94 -19.19
C GLY A 103 -1.10 1.44 -17.96
N THR A 104 -2.11 0.67 -17.55
CA THR A 104 -2.89 0.95 -16.34
C THR A 104 -2.64 -0.12 -15.30
N TYR A 105 -2.22 0.32 -14.12
CA TYR A 105 -1.89 -0.54 -12.99
C TYR A 105 -2.87 -0.30 -11.86
N VAL A 106 -3.54 -1.36 -11.40
CA VAL A 106 -4.35 -1.33 -10.18
C VAL A 106 -3.46 -1.80 -9.04
N VAL A 107 -3.28 -0.95 -8.04
CA VAL A 107 -2.46 -1.22 -6.86
C VAL A 107 -3.38 -1.29 -5.65
N THR A 108 -3.28 -2.35 -4.86
CA THR A 108 -4.06 -2.54 -3.64
C THR A 108 -3.21 -2.24 -2.42
N LEU A 109 -3.64 -1.31 -1.57
CA LEU A 109 -3.14 -1.17 -0.21
C LEU A 109 -3.96 -2.06 0.73
N THR A 110 -3.29 -2.87 1.54
CA THR A 110 -3.86 -3.58 2.68
C THR A 110 -3.20 -3.07 3.96
N VAL A 111 -4.03 -2.62 4.91
CA VAL A 111 -3.60 -2.17 6.23
C VAL A 111 -4.10 -3.17 7.27
N THR A 112 -3.20 -3.68 8.10
CA THR A 112 -3.52 -4.57 9.22
C THR A 112 -3.10 -3.90 10.53
N ASP A 113 -4.02 -3.75 11.47
CA ASP A 113 -3.73 -3.15 12.78
C ASP A 113 -3.05 -4.12 13.75
N SER A 114 -2.88 -3.68 15.00
CA SER A 114 -2.27 -4.47 16.07
C SER A 114 -3.19 -5.57 16.65
N GLY A 115 -4.51 -5.43 16.49
CA GLY A 115 -5.52 -6.43 16.82
C GLY A 115 -5.63 -7.56 15.80
N GLY A 116 -5.03 -7.37 14.61
CA GLY A 116 -5.07 -8.29 13.48
C GLY A 116 -6.26 -8.07 12.56
N ASN A 117 -7.03 -6.98 12.72
CA ASN A 117 -8.08 -6.62 11.77
C ASN A 117 -7.45 -5.97 10.54
N SER A 118 -8.12 -6.03 9.39
CA SER A 118 -7.55 -5.54 8.13
C SER A 118 -8.59 -4.87 7.25
N GLY A 119 -8.18 -3.76 6.62
CA GLY A 119 -8.92 -3.09 5.56
C GLY A 119 -8.05 -2.91 4.32
N SER A 120 -8.70 -2.67 3.18
CA SER A 120 -8.02 -2.50 1.91
C SER A 120 -8.65 -1.41 1.07
N ASP A 121 -7.83 -0.74 0.27
CA ASP A 121 -8.23 0.26 -0.71
C ASP A 121 -7.36 0.14 -1.98
N THR A 122 -7.83 0.66 -3.10
CA THR A 122 -7.15 0.56 -4.39
C THR A 122 -6.88 1.92 -5.00
N VAL A 123 -5.71 2.08 -5.61
CA VAL A 123 -5.34 3.23 -6.43
C VAL A 123 -5.01 2.78 -7.86
N THR A 124 -5.43 3.57 -8.85
CA THR A 124 -5.12 3.35 -10.26
C THR A 124 -3.98 4.25 -10.70
N ILE A 125 -2.93 3.66 -11.28
CA ILE A 125 -1.79 4.38 -11.85
C ILE A 125 -1.82 4.21 -13.37
N THR A 126 -1.99 5.32 -14.10
CA THR A 126 -1.88 5.37 -15.56
C THR A 126 -0.47 5.80 -15.95
N VAL A 127 0.32 4.86 -16.45
CA VAL A 127 1.69 5.06 -16.90
C VAL A 127 1.68 5.41 -18.38
N LEU A 128 2.18 6.60 -18.70
CA LEU A 128 2.23 7.16 -20.04
C LEU A 128 3.51 6.72 -20.76
N ASP A 129 3.35 6.32 -22.02
CA ASP A 129 4.46 6.03 -22.91
C ASP A 129 5.23 7.32 -23.24
N VAL A 130 6.54 7.31 -22.99
CA VAL A 130 7.47 8.38 -23.38
C VAL A 130 8.73 7.86 -24.04
N THR A 131 8.94 6.55 -24.07
CA THR A 131 10.04 5.90 -24.78
C THR A 131 9.73 5.90 -26.27
N ARG A 132 10.78 5.96 -27.08
CA ARG A 132 10.62 5.94 -28.55
C ARG A 132 10.86 4.53 -29.06
N PRO A 133 10.19 4.12 -30.14
CA PRO A 133 10.45 2.83 -30.74
C PRO A 133 11.86 2.78 -31.31
N ARG A 134 12.50 1.62 -31.12
CA ARG A 134 13.79 1.33 -31.71
C ARG A 134 13.58 0.70 -33.08
N ALA A 135 13.65 1.51 -34.12
CA ALA A 135 13.63 1.06 -35.51
C ALA A 135 14.84 0.17 -35.82
N ASP A 136 14.59 -0.91 -36.56
CA ASP A 136 15.62 -1.83 -37.07
C ASP A 136 15.32 -2.11 -38.54
N ALA A 137 16.23 -1.76 -39.46
CA ALA A 137 16.05 -2.01 -40.89
C ALA A 137 16.66 -3.36 -41.34
N GLY A 138 17.23 -4.11 -40.40
CA GLY A 138 18.11 -5.23 -40.67
C GLY A 138 19.56 -4.79 -40.90
N PRO A 139 20.46 -5.75 -41.17
CA PRO A 139 21.88 -5.46 -41.41
C PRO A 139 22.10 -4.74 -42.73
N ASP A 140 23.21 -4.00 -42.82
CA ASP A 140 23.68 -3.40 -44.07
C ASP A 140 23.86 -4.48 -45.15
N GLN A 141 23.45 -4.15 -46.37
CA GLN A 141 23.53 -5.05 -47.53
C GLN A 141 24.40 -4.44 -48.62
N VAL A 142 25.26 -5.26 -49.22
CA VAL A 142 26.02 -4.93 -50.43
C VAL A 142 25.51 -5.81 -51.56
N VAL A 143 24.97 -5.18 -52.61
CA VAL A 143 24.44 -5.89 -53.79
C VAL A 143 25.01 -5.32 -55.08
N ASN A 144 24.96 -6.10 -56.15
CA ASN A 144 25.29 -5.62 -57.49
C ASN A 144 24.14 -4.79 -58.06
N GLU A 145 24.45 -4.02 -59.11
CA GLU A 145 23.41 -3.33 -59.89
C GLU A 145 22.36 -4.32 -60.42
N ASP A 146 21.14 -3.82 -60.60
CA ASP A 146 19.96 -4.58 -61.03
C ASP A 146 19.59 -5.79 -60.15
N THR A 147 20.15 -5.85 -58.93
CA THR A 147 19.76 -6.84 -57.92
C THR A 147 18.63 -6.29 -57.06
N LEU A 148 17.55 -7.07 -56.90
CA LEU A 148 16.49 -6.75 -55.95
C LEU A 148 17.03 -6.82 -54.51
N VAL A 149 16.93 -5.71 -53.79
CA VAL A 149 17.28 -5.60 -52.36
C VAL A 149 16.00 -5.72 -51.52
N GLN A 150 16.05 -6.51 -50.46
CA GLN A 150 14.93 -6.64 -49.51
C GLN A 150 15.39 -6.28 -48.10
N PHE A 151 14.68 -5.36 -47.47
CA PHE A 151 14.87 -5.00 -46.07
C PHE A 151 13.80 -5.68 -45.22
N ASN A 152 14.15 -6.01 -43.99
CA ASN A 152 13.23 -6.59 -43.03
C ASN A 152 13.26 -5.78 -41.74
N ALA A 153 12.15 -5.11 -41.46
CA ALA A 153 12.01 -4.29 -40.26
C ALA A 153 11.49 -5.04 -39.03
N SER A 154 11.39 -6.38 -39.09
CA SER A 154 10.82 -7.21 -38.01
C SER A 154 11.60 -7.17 -36.69
N GLY A 155 12.78 -6.55 -36.65
CA GLY A 155 13.56 -6.30 -35.42
C GLY A 155 13.18 -5.01 -34.70
N THR A 156 12.23 -4.25 -35.23
CA THR A 156 11.74 -3.03 -34.59
C THR A 156 10.99 -3.40 -33.31
N ILE A 157 11.31 -2.73 -32.21
CA ILE A 157 10.73 -2.99 -30.89
C ILE A 157 10.37 -1.68 -30.18
N ASP A 158 9.42 -1.79 -29.26
CA ASP A 158 9.02 -0.76 -28.31
C ASP A 158 8.58 -1.45 -27.00
N ASN A 159 8.57 -0.70 -25.90
CA ASN A 159 8.10 -1.20 -24.61
C ASN A 159 6.59 -0.96 -24.41
N ASP A 160 5.90 -0.23 -25.28
CA ASP A 160 4.45 -0.11 -25.32
C ASP A 160 3.80 -1.46 -25.69
N PRO A 161 2.95 -2.05 -24.83
CA PRO A 161 2.19 -3.26 -25.15
C PRO A 161 1.25 -3.12 -26.35
N LEU A 162 0.96 -1.89 -26.78
CA LEU A 162 0.13 -1.58 -27.96
C LEU A 162 0.94 -1.33 -29.24
N PHE A 163 2.27 -1.48 -29.20
CA PHE A 163 3.16 -1.32 -30.34
C PHE A 163 3.00 -2.39 -31.43
#